data_AF-A0A7Y1VS54-F1
#
_entry.id   AF-A0A7Y1VS54-F1
#
_cell.length_a   1.000
_cell.length_b   1.000
_cell.length_c   1.000
_cell.angle_alpha   90.00
_cell.angle_beta   90.00
_cell.angle_gamma   90.00
#
_symmetry.space_group_name_H-M   'P 1'
#
loop_
_entity.id
_entity.type
_entity.pdbx_description
1 polymer ?
#
loop_
_entity_poly.entity_id
_entity_poly.type
_entity_poly.pdbx_seq_one_letter_code
_entity_poly.pdbx_strand_id
1 'polypeptide(L)'
;MKEKIKALFDYRRIPWLLDFSTFPDKEAFMTQLVALQYAIYELDLFLESNWAINEKMLEDYWKEIYRLLLQMNLKNDELPSWVHEIKIYQARELALRDQISPVKHDIENLYHHKSCDVRLIRRLIYRLDPRIEDTIPFLDWTEFDLLTEVNDDLEDLIEDMSTLNGNRFLFTIYEKGSAETERVYHQFILDKMEKANKRFAQALGARRHLFKVISRIGEDTQKLLKERLSELNLEKLQSSKVILAYEPR
;
A
#
# COMPACT_ATOMS: atom_id res chain seq x y z
N MET A 1 6.12 16.99 3.76
CA MET A 1 5.00 16.21 3.20
C MET A 1 5.11 15.97 1.70
N LYS A 2 5.15 17.02 0.84
CA LYS A 2 5.35 16.84 -0.61
C LYS A 2 6.60 16.03 -0.96
N GLU A 3 7.69 16.20 -0.22
CA GLU A 3 8.92 15.41 -0.39
C GLU A 3 8.75 13.93 -0.02
N LYS A 4 7.98 13.62 1.04
CA LYS A 4 7.63 12.24 1.42
C LYS A 4 6.83 11.55 0.30
N ILE A 5 5.82 12.24 -0.25
CA ILE A 5 5.02 11.70 -1.36
C ILE A 5 5.87 11.49 -2.63
N LYS A 6 6.81 12.40 -2.92
CA LYS A 6 7.74 12.21 -4.04
C LYS A 6 8.65 11.00 -3.84
N ALA A 7 9.22 10.85 -2.64
CA ALA A 7 10.03 9.68 -2.30
C ALA A 7 9.21 8.38 -2.43
N LEU A 8 7.96 8.37 -1.95
CA LEU A 8 7.03 7.27 -2.15
C LEU A 8 6.79 6.99 -3.63
N PHE A 9 6.51 8.02 -4.45
CA PHE A 9 6.30 7.86 -5.88
C PHE A 9 7.52 7.30 -6.61
N ASP A 10 8.72 7.75 -6.26
CA ASP A 10 9.98 7.24 -6.79
C ASP A 10 10.19 5.77 -6.42
N TYR A 11 9.97 5.45 -5.15
CA TYR A 11 10.02 4.08 -4.64
C TYR A 11 9.01 3.18 -5.35
N ARG A 12 7.76 3.64 -5.52
CA ARG A 12 6.68 2.94 -6.24
C ARG A 12 6.80 3.03 -7.77
N ARG A 13 7.87 3.62 -8.31
CA ARG A 13 8.15 3.71 -9.76
C ARG A 13 7.07 4.43 -10.56
N ILE A 14 6.37 5.39 -9.96
CA ILE A 14 5.31 6.16 -10.62
C ILE A 14 5.88 7.04 -11.75
N PRO A 15 6.98 7.81 -11.56
CA PRO A 15 7.56 8.59 -12.65
C PRO A 15 8.04 7.71 -13.81
N TRP A 16 8.71 6.60 -13.50
CA TRP A 16 9.19 5.65 -14.51
C TRP A 16 8.05 5.04 -15.34
N LEU A 17 6.91 4.72 -14.72
CA LEU A 17 5.72 4.28 -15.46
C LEU A 17 5.18 5.39 -16.38
N LEU A 18 5.14 6.63 -15.89
CA LEU A 18 4.64 7.78 -16.66
C LEU A 18 5.57 8.13 -17.84
N ASP A 19 6.86 7.79 -17.78
CA ASP A 19 7.81 7.98 -18.88
C ASP A 19 7.40 7.22 -20.15
N PHE A 20 6.69 6.09 -20.03
CA PHE A 20 6.16 5.34 -21.18
C PHE A 20 4.93 5.98 -21.84
N SER A 21 4.29 6.93 -21.17
CA SER A 21 3.19 7.69 -21.78
C SER A 21 3.70 8.61 -22.89
N THR A 22 2.91 8.84 -23.93
CA THR A 22 3.16 9.95 -24.87
C THR A 22 2.30 11.19 -24.55
N PHE A 23 1.65 11.22 -23.38
CA PHE A 23 0.88 12.38 -22.94
C PHE A 23 1.78 13.62 -22.84
N PRO A 24 1.43 14.77 -23.45
CA PRO A 24 2.30 15.93 -23.47
C PRO A 24 2.54 16.60 -22.10
N ASP A 25 1.53 16.66 -21.23
CA ASP A 25 1.57 17.44 -19.99
C ASP A 25 1.79 16.56 -18.74
N LYS A 26 2.85 15.73 -18.79
CA LYS A 26 3.17 14.78 -17.71
C LYS A 26 3.42 15.47 -16.37
N GLU A 27 3.99 16.68 -16.39
CA GLU A 27 4.30 17.43 -15.17
C GLU A 27 3.04 17.92 -14.46
N ALA A 28 2.06 18.47 -15.19
CA ALA A 28 0.78 18.85 -14.60
C ALA A 28 0.03 17.62 -14.10
N PHE A 29 0.04 16.52 -14.86
CA PHE A 29 -0.59 15.27 -14.42
C PHE A 29 0.07 14.71 -13.16
N MET A 30 1.40 14.70 -13.09
CA MET A 30 2.14 14.29 -11.89
C MET A 30 1.77 15.17 -10.68
N THR A 31 1.58 16.47 -10.88
CA THR A 31 1.12 17.39 -9.82
C THR A 31 -0.28 17.01 -9.32
N GLN A 32 -1.19 16.60 -10.21
CA GLN A 32 -2.51 16.11 -9.83
C GLN A 32 -2.43 14.78 -9.06
N LEU A 33 -1.58 13.85 -9.51
CA LEU A 33 -1.35 12.58 -8.80
C LEU A 33 -0.82 12.81 -7.37
N VAL A 34 0.14 13.73 -7.19
CA VAL A 34 0.67 14.09 -5.87
C VAL A 34 -0.42 14.70 -4.98
N ALA A 35 -1.30 15.54 -5.55
CA ALA A 35 -2.41 16.12 -4.79
C ALA A 35 -3.42 15.04 -4.35
N LEU A 36 -3.73 14.08 -5.23
CA LEU A 36 -4.60 12.95 -4.91
C LEU A 36 -3.99 12.06 -3.83
N GLN A 37 -2.71 11.69 -3.95
CA GLN A 37 -2.01 10.90 -2.92
C GLN A 37 -2.02 11.63 -1.57
N TYR A 38 -1.84 12.96 -1.59
CA TYR A 38 -1.89 13.74 -0.37
C TYR A 38 -3.28 13.70 0.29
N ALA A 39 -4.36 13.80 -0.49
CA ALA A 39 -5.71 13.69 0.05
C ALA A 39 -6.01 12.30 0.64
N ILE A 40 -5.48 11.22 0.03
CA ILE A 40 -5.60 9.86 0.57
C ILE A 40 -4.77 9.71 1.86
N TYR A 41 -3.56 10.25 1.90
CA TYR A 41 -2.73 10.27 3.10
C TYR A 41 -3.41 10.99 4.26
N GLU A 42 -4.05 12.13 4.01
CA GLU A 42 -4.77 12.87 5.07
C GLU A 42 -5.98 12.09 5.60
N LEU A 43 -6.67 11.33 4.73
CA LEU A 43 -7.71 10.39 5.15
C LEU A 43 -7.11 9.31 6.07
N ASP A 44 -6.00 8.69 5.66
CA ASP A 44 -5.35 7.63 6.42
C ASP A 44 -4.88 8.12 7.80
N LEU A 45 -4.16 9.25 7.83
CA LEU A 45 -3.73 9.90 9.07
C LEU A 45 -4.90 10.22 10.01
N PHE A 46 -6.04 10.64 9.46
CA PHE A 46 -7.26 10.85 10.25
C PHE A 46 -7.76 9.56 10.88
N LEU A 47 -7.77 8.44 10.14
CA LEU A 47 -8.16 7.13 10.66
C LEU A 47 -7.18 6.64 11.73
N GLU A 48 -5.88 6.84 11.56
CA GLU A 48 -4.85 6.40 12.52
C GLU A 48 -4.82 7.23 13.82
N SER A 49 -5.23 8.50 13.73
CA SER A 49 -5.13 9.45 14.84
C SER A 49 -6.39 9.57 15.70
N ASN A 50 -7.56 9.11 15.20
CA ASN A 50 -8.85 9.36 15.85
C ASN A 50 -9.58 8.07 16.21
N TRP A 51 -9.68 7.75 17.51
CA TRP A 51 -10.42 6.56 17.95
C TRP A 51 -11.93 6.66 17.65
N ALA A 52 -12.54 7.80 18.00
CA ALA A 52 -13.92 8.10 17.63
C ALA A 52 -13.95 8.85 16.30
N ILE A 53 -14.61 8.26 15.31
CA ILE A 53 -14.71 8.84 13.97
C ILE A 53 -15.80 9.90 13.92
N ASN A 54 -15.42 11.10 13.48
CA ASN A 54 -16.37 12.12 13.09
C ASN A 54 -16.78 11.89 11.63
N GLU A 55 -17.99 11.37 11.42
CA GLU A 55 -18.53 11.07 10.09
C GLU A 55 -18.52 12.26 9.14
N LYS A 56 -18.75 13.48 9.66
CA LYS A 56 -18.71 14.69 8.83
C LYS A 56 -17.29 14.97 8.33
N MET A 57 -16.29 14.83 9.19
CA MET A 57 -14.89 15.00 8.78
C MET A 57 -14.47 13.92 7.79
N LEU A 58 -14.86 12.67 8.03
CA LEU A 58 -14.64 11.56 7.11
C LEU A 58 -15.23 11.84 5.72
N GLU A 59 -16.46 12.35 5.69
CA GLU A 59 -17.12 12.76 4.44
C GLU A 59 -16.36 13.89 3.73
N ASP A 60 -15.82 14.86 4.49
CA ASP A 60 -15.06 15.97 3.93
C ASP A 60 -13.74 15.51 3.28
N TYR A 61 -13.03 14.53 3.84
CA TYR A 61 -11.88 13.89 3.19
C TYR A 61 -12.29 13.21 1.87
N TRP A 62 -13.41 12.49 1.85
CA TRP A 62 -13.92 11.86 0.63
C TRP A 62 -14.34 12.87 -0.44
N LYS A 63 -14.95 14.00 -0.05
CA LYS A 63 -15.29 15.09 -0.98
C LYS A 63 -14.05 15.62 -1.67
N GLU A 64 -12.94 15.77 -0.94
CA GLU A 64 -11.68 16.24 -1.52
C GLU A 64 -11.10 15.23 -2.51
N ILE A 65 -11.06 13.94 -2.17
CA ILE A 65 -10.63 12.87 -3.08
C ILE A 65 -11.48 12.87 -4.36
N TYR A 66 -12.80 12.97 -4.24
CA TYR A 66 -13.71 13.04 -5.37
C TYR A 66 -13.50 14.30 -6.22
N ARG A 67 -13.32 15.46 -5.58
CA ARG A 67 -13.04 16.72 -6.28
C ARG A 67 -11.77 16.61 -7.13
N LEU A 68 -10.71 16.01 -6.59
CA LEU A 68 -9.45 15.80 -7.30
C LEU A 68 -9.62 14.82 -8.47
N LEU A 69 -10.31 13.69 -8.27
CA LEU A 69 -10.59 12.74 -9.34
C LEU A 69 -11.43 13.34 -10.49
N LEU A 70 -12.40 14.20 -10.17
CA LEU A 70 -13.16 14.94 -11.19
C LEU A 70 -12.27 15.89 -11.99
N GLN A 71 -11.29 16.54 -11.35
CA GLN A 71 -10.29 17.37 -12.04
C GLN A 71 -9.39 16.57 -12.98
N MET A 72 -9.24 15.26 -12.74
CA MET A 72 -8.53 14.32 -13.60
C MET A 72 -9.42 13.72 -14.71
N ASN A 73 -10.57 14.37 -15.01
CA ASN A 73 -11.52 13.98 -16.04
C ASN A 73 -12.22 12.62 -15.81
N LEU A 74 -12.39 12.21 -14.55
CA LEU A 74 -13.33 11.13 -14.22
C LEU A 74 -14.76 11.67 -14.19
N LYS A 75 -15.73 10.83 -14.50
CA LYS A 75 -17.15 11.18 -14.39
C LYS A 75 -17.68 10.84 -13.00
N ASN A 76 -18.69 11.56 -12.53
CA ASN A 76 -19.31 11.35 -11.22
C ASN A 76 -19.81 9.91 -11.01
N ASP A 77 -20.40 9.30 -12.03
CA ASP A 77 -20.92 7.93 -12.01
C ASP A 77 -19.80 6.86 -11.96
N GLU A 78 -18.59 7.21 -12.40
CA GLU A 78 -17.42 6.33 -12.32
C GLU A 78 -16.78 6.34 -10.93
N LEU A 79 -16.81 7.47 -10.21
CA LEU A 79 -16.05 7.68 -8.96
C LEU A 79 -16.19 6.54 -7.93
N PRO A 80 -17.39 6.00 -7.63
CA PRO A 80 -17.52 4.91 -6.66
C PRO A 80 -16.68 3.68 -7.01
N SER A 81 -16.58 3.33 -8.30
CA SER A 81 -15.79 2.18 -8.77
C SER A 81 -14.29 2.42 -8.75
N TRP A 82 -13.85 3.68 -8.81
CA TRP A 82 -12.44 4.05 -8.79
C TRP A 82 -11.86 4.02 -7.40
N VAL A 83 -12.64 4.40 -6.38
CA VAL A 83 -12.20 4.42 -4.98
C VAL A 83 -12.65 3.20 -4.16
N HIS A 84 -13.29 2.21 -4.80
CA HIS A 84 -13.93 1.10 -4.10
C HIS A 84 -12.97 0.36 -3.17
N GLU A 85 -11.75 0.08 -3.63
CA GLU A 85 -10.76 -0.64 -2.84
C GLU A 85 -10.24 0.19 -1.66
N ILE A 86 -10.10 1.52 -1.81
CA ILE A 86 -9.77 2.42 -0.70
C ILE A 86 -10.87 2.39 0.36
N LYS A 87 -12.15 2.36 -0.05
CA LYS A 87 -13.26 2.21 0.90
C LYS A 87 -13.26 0.86 1.62
N ILE A 88 -12.90 -0.22 0.92
CA ILE A 88 -12.74 -1.53 1.56
C ILE A 88 -11.60 -1.47 2.59
N TYR A 89 -10.47 -0.86 2.23
CA TYR A 89 -9.34 -0.75 3.15
C TYR A 89 -9.66 0.12 4.36
N GLN A 90 -10.29 1.29 4.16
CA GLN A 90 -10.82 2.11 5.26
C GLN A 90 -11.72 1.29 6.20
N ALA A 91 -12.63 0.48 5.66
CA ALA A 91 -13.51 -0.34 6.50
C ALA A 91 -12.72 -1.35 7.36
N ARG A 92 -11.56 -1.83 6.90
CA ARG A 92 -10.67 -2.71 7.67
C ARG A 92 -9.95 -1.95 8.77
N GLU A 93 -9.43 -0.76 8.49
CA GLU A 93 -8.82 0.11 9.50
C GLU A 93 -9.83 0.49 10.58
N LEU A 94 -11.07 0.80 10.19
CA LEU A 94 -12.15 1.07 11.14
C LEU A 94 -12.47 -0.14 12.02
N ALA A 95 -12.44 -1.35 11.47
CA ALA A 95 -12.75 -2.58 12.18
C ALA A 95 -11.79 -2.86 13.36
N LEU A 96 -10.59 -2.29 13.38
CA LEU A 96 -9.68 -2.37 14.54
C LEU A 96 -10.34 -1.85 15.83
N ARG A 97 -11.24 -0.86 15.72
CA ARG A 97 -12.00 -0.29 16.85
C ARG A 97 -13.00 -1.29 17.42
N ASP A 98 -13.46 -2.22 16.58
CA ASP A 98 -14.34 -3.32 16.95
C ASP A 98 -13.56 -4.58 17.32
N GLN A 99 -12.26 -4.46 17.62
CA GLN A 99 -11.35 -5.56 17.99
C GLN A 99 -11.26 -6.64 16.91
N ILE A 100 -11.37 -6.23 15.65
CA ILE A 100 -11.23 -7.11 14.51
C ILE A 100 -9.80 -7.04 14.00
N SER A 101 -9.00 -8.04 14.35
CA SER A 101 -7.60 -8.13 13.93
C SER A 101 -7.41 -8.19 12.41
N PRO A 102 -6.36 -7.54 11.85
CA PRO A 102 -5.99 -7.66 10.45
C PRO A 102 -5.50 -9.07 10.09
N VAL A 103 -5.09 -9.88 11.07
CA VAL A 103 -4.61 -11.26 10.88
C VAL A 103 -5.72 -12.20 10.40
N LYS A 104 -7.00 -11.84 10.65
CA LYS A 104 -8.16 -12.60 10.14
C LYS A 104 -8.22 -12.64 8.61
N HIS A 105 -7.62 -11.64 7.96
CA HIS A 105 -7.57 -11.55 6.52
C HIS A 105 -6.40 -12.35 5.97
N ASP A 106 -6.66 -13.02 4.85
CA ASP A 106 -5.58 -13.60 4.04
C ASP A 106 -4.53 -12.53 3.72
N ILE A 107 -3.25 -12.92 3.80
CA ILE A 107 -2.12 -11.99 3.69
C ILE A 107 -2.09 -11.30 2.31
N GLU A 108 -2.34 -12.05 1.23
CA GLU A 108 -2.40 -11.50 -0.12
C GLU A 108 -3.58 -10.52 -0.24
N ASN A 109 -4.74 -10.93 0.27
CA ASN A 109 -5.93 -10.10 0.23
C ASN A 109 -5.81 -8.82 1.07
N LEU A 110 -5.10 -8.83 2.20
CA LEU A 110 -4.85 -7.61 2.96
C LEU A 110 -3.95 -6.66 2.18
N TYR A 111 -2.77 -7.13 1.75
CA TYR A 111 -1.79 -6.28 1.07
C TYR A 111 -2.26 -5.77 -0.30
N HIS A 112 -3.14 -6.50 -0.98
CA HIS A 112 -3.84 -6.02 -2.18
C HIS A 112 -4.67 -4.76 -1.91
N HIS A 113 -5.31 -4.68 -0.74
CA HIS A 113 -6.11 -3.53 -0.35
C HIS A 113 -5.28 -2.44 0.32
N LYS A 114 -4.17 -2.76 1.00
CA LYS A 114 -3.20 -1.74 1.45
C LYS A 114 -2.64 -0.95 0.27
N SER A 115 -2.24 -1.63 -0.81
CA SER A 115 -1.74 -1.01 -2.05
C SER A 115 -2.80 -0.29 -2.93
N CYS A 116 -4.02 -0.07 -2.43
CA CYS A 116 -5.12 0.43 -3.26
C CYS A 116 -4.91 1.86 -3.78
N ASP A 117 -4.16 2.69 -3.05
CA ASP A 117 -3.81 4.06 -3.42
C ASP A 117 -2.82 4.08 -4.60
N VAL A 118 -1.71 3.35 -4.51
CA VAL A 118 -0.72 3.19 -5.57
C VAL A 118 -1.36 2.56 -6.81
N ARG A 119 -2.22 1.56 -6.63
CA ARG A 119 -2.95 0.93 -7.73
C ARG A 119 -3.96 1.87 -8.38
N LEU A 120 -4.62 2.74 -7.62
CA LEU A 120 -5.44 3.84 -8.16
C LEU A 120 -4.58 4.79 -9.01
N ILE A 121 -3.44 5.23 -8.49
CA ILE A 121 -2.48 6.10 -9.21
C ILE A 121 -2.03 5.45 -10.51
N ARG A 122 -1.64 4.17 -10.51
CA ARG A 122 -1.30 3.43 -11.73
C ARG A 122 -2.49 3.41 -12.70
N ARG A 123 -3.68 3.03 -12.23
CA ARG A 123 -4.89 2.94 -13.07
C ARG A 123 -5.21 4.29 -13.74
N LEU A 124 -4.96 5.41 -13.07
CA LEU A 124 -5.09 6.75 -13.65
C LEU A 124 -4.07 6.99 -14.78
N ILE A 125 -2.83 6.53 -14.63
CA ILE A 125 -1.79 6.59 -15.68
C ILE A 125 -2.17 5.73 -16.89
N TYR A 126 -2.64 4.50 -16.68
CA TYR A 126 -3.09 3.63 -17.79
C TYR A 126 -4.34 4.19 -18.49
N ARG A 127 -5.24 4.86 -17.76
CA ARG A 127 -6.37 5.58 -18.37
C ARG A 127 -5.89 6.76 -19.21
N LEU A 128 -4.89 7.50 -18.73
CA LEU A 128 -4.32 8.64 -19.45
C LEU A 128 -3.71 8.20 -20.79
N ASP A 129 -3.02 7.07 -20.80
CA ASP A 129 -2.44 6.50 -22.02
C ASP A 129 -2.51 4.96 -22.05
N PRO A 130 -3.56 4.39 -22.67
CA PRO A 130 -3.74 2.93 -22.72
C PRO A 130 -2.62 2.16 -23.43
N ARG A 131 -1.80 2.81 -24.27
CA ARG A 131 -0.69 2.16 -24.99
C ARG A 131 0.43 1.69 -24.06
N ILE A 132 0.46 2.19 -22.82
CA ILE A 132 1.41 1.71 -21.81
C ILE A 132 1.21 0.20 -21.58
N GLU A 133 -0.03 -0.31 -21.70
CA GLU A 133 -0.35 -1.74 -21.56
C GLU A 133 0.46 -2.63 -22.52
N ASP A 134 0.80 -2.14 -23.71
CA ASP A 134 1.61 -2.87 -24.69
C ASP A 134 3.08 -2.99 -24.25
N THR A 135 3.55 -2.09 -23.40
CA THR A 135 4.94 -2.06 -22.91
C THR A 135 5.08 -2.75 -21.56
N ILE A 136 4.18 -2.42 -20.63
CA ILE A 136 4.10 -3.01 -19.30
C ILE A 136 2.61 -3.21 -19.02
N PRO A 137 2.10 -4.45 -19.03
CA PRO A 137 0.72 -4.71 -18.65
C PRO A 137 0.41 -4.26 -17.21
N PHE A 138 -0.80 -3.76 -16.93
CA PHE A 138 -1.17 -3.34 -15.57
C PHE A 138 -0.97 -4.45 -14.54
N LEU A 139 -1.28 -5.69 -14.91
CA LEU A 139 -1.13 -6.85 -14.03
C LEU A 139 0.32 -7.17 -13.69
N ASP A 140 1.31 -6.71 -14.46
CA ASP A 140 2.73 -6.96 -14.18
C ASP A 140 3.20 -6.25 -12.90
N TRP A 141 2.45 -5.28 -12.40
CA TRP A 141 2.73 -4.57 -11.15
C TRP A 141 2.34 -5.33 -9.88
N THR A 142 1.53 -6.39 -9.99
CA THR A 142 0.90 -7.05 -8.83
C THR A 142 1.90 -7.47 -7.75
N GLU A 143 2.96 -8.22 -8.10
CA GLU A 143 3.94 -8.67 -7.11
C GLU A 143 4.81 -7.52 -6.60
N PHE A 144 5.06 -6.51 -7.43
CA PHE A 144 5.80 -5.32 -7.00
C PHE A 144 5.03 -4.56 -5.92
N ASP A 145 3.75 -4.27 -6.16
CA ASP A 145 2.90 -3.54 -5.24
C ASP A 145 2.74 -4.33 -3.92
N LEU A 146 2.51 -5.65 -3.99
CA LEU A 146 2.41 -6.49 -2.78
C LEU A 146 3.71 -6.55 -1.97
N LEU A 147 4.87 -6.69 -2.61
CA LEU A 147 6.15 -6.75 -1.90
C LEU A 147 6.52 -5.40 -1.29
N THR A 148 6.24 -4.29 -1.98
CA THR A 148 6.49 -2.95 -1.45
C THR A 148 5.59 -2.62 -0.27
N GLU A 149 4.32 -3.04 -0.25
CA GLU A 149 3.48 -2.88 0.97
C GLU A 149 4.01 -3.69 2.17
N VAL A 150 4.47 -4.92 1.94
CA VAL A 150 5.07 -5.72 3.01
C VAL A 150 6.36 -5.06 3.51
N ASN A 151 7.15 -4.51 2.60
CA ASN A 151 8.37 -3.80 2.95
C ASN A 151 8.07 -2.57 3.82
N ASP A 152 7.08 -1.76 3.45
CA ASP A 152 6.68 -0.56 4.18
C ASP A 152 6.19 -0.92 5.60
N ASP A 153 5.34 -1.95 5.75
CA ASP A 153 4.93 -2.48 7.08
C ASP A 153 6.11 -2.89 7.97
N LEU A 154 7.20 -3.38 7.37
CA LEU A 154 8.42 -3.74 8.09
C LEU A 154 9.30 -2.52 8.38
N GLU A 155 9.37 -1.54 7.48
CA GLU A 155 10.14 -0.31 7.68
C GLU A 155 9.53 0.53 8.82
N ASP A 156 8.21 0.68 8.82
CA ASP A 156 7.43 1.56 9.72
C ASP A 156 7.04 0.90 11.05
N LEU A 157 7.52 -0.32 11.29
CA LEU A 157 7.21 -1.15 12.46
C LEU A 157 7.19 -0.40 13.80
N ILE A 158 8.17 0.49 14.03
CA ILE A 158 8.30 1.22 15.29
C ILE A 158 7.34 2.42 15.34
N GLU A 159 7.08 3.07 14.21
CA GLU A 159 6.10 4.15 14.08
C GLU A 159 4.69 3.60 14.36
N ASP A 160 4.36 2.46 13.75
CA ASP A 160 3.04 1.81 13.86
C ASP A 160 2.69 1.31 15.25
N MET A 161 3.68 1.07 16.12
CA MET A 161 3.43 0.78 17.53
C MET A 161 2.77 1.96 18.29
N SER A 162 2.82 3.16 17.73
CA SER A 162 2.36 4.41 18.37
C SER A 162 1.07 4.99 17.76
N THR A 163 0.56 4.40 16.69
CA THR A 163 -0.63 4.83 15.94
C THR A 163 -1.68 3.73 15.92
N LEU A 164 -2.89 4.02 15.44
CA LEU A 164 -3.95 3.02 15.24
C LEU A 164 -3.88 2.48 13.82
N ASN A 165 -2.79 1.77 13.51
CA ASN A 165 -2.53 1.23 12.18
C ASN A 165 -2.79 -0.28 12.12
N GLY A 166 -3.44 -0.75 11.05
CA GLY A 166 -3.65 -2.15 10.74
C GLY A 166 -2.41 -2.92 10.25
N ASN A 167 -1.23 -2.68 10.84
CA ASN A 167 0.01 -3.36 10.49
C ASN A 167 -0.10 -4.84 10.83
N ARG A 168 -0.41 -5.66 9.81
CA ARG A 168 -0.65 -7.09 9.98
C ARG A 168 0.57 -7.83 10.48
N PHE A 169 1.77 -7.36 10.16
CA PHE A 169 3.00 -7.99 10.65
C PHE A 169 3.09 -7.86 12.17
N LEU A 170 2.87 -6.66 12.72
CA LEU A 170 2.80 -6.44 14.17
C LEU A 170 1.75 -7.33 14.84
N PHE A 171 0.52 -7.37 14.30
CA PHE A 171 -0.54 -8.19 14.86
C PHE A 171 -0.25 -9.69 14.74
N THR A 172 0.41 -10.14 13.67
CA THR A 172 0.78 -11.56 13.53
C THR A 172 1.81 -11.93 14.61
N ILE A 173 2.79 -11.06 14.90
CA ILE A 173 3.73 -11.30 16.01
C ILE A 173 2.98 -11.37 17.33
N TYR A 174 2.09 -10.40 17.59
CA TYR A 174 1.33 -10.32 18.82
C TYR A 174 0.51 -11.60 19.07
N GLU A 175 -0.21 -12.08 18.05
CA GLU A 175 -1.16 -13.18 18.19
C GLU A 175 -0.53 -14.58 18.06
N LYS A 176 0.48 -14.71 17.19
CA LYS A 176 1.03 -16.02 16.79
C LYS A 176 2.50 -16.21 17.15
N GLY A 177 3.17 -15.15 17.59
CA GLY A 177 4.59 -15.16 17.94
C GLY A 177 5.52 -15.03 16.73
N SER A 178 6.79 -14.73 17.01
CA SER A 178 7.80 -14.41 16.00
C SER A 178 8.10 -15.56 15.04
N ALA A 179 8.15 -16.81 15.53
CA ALA A 179 8.50 -17.97 14.69
C ALA A 179 7.44 -18.24 13.60
N GLU A 180 6.16 -18.18 13.95
CA GLU A 180 5.07 -18.34 12.98
C GLU A 180 4.99 -17.14 12.04
N THR A 181 5.22 -15.92 12.56
CA THR A 181 5.28 -14.71 11.74
C THR A 181 6.39 -14.82 10.68
N GLU A 182 7.60 -15.20 11.09
CA GLU A 182 8.72 -15.40 10.17
C GLU A 182 8.35 -16.38 9.07
N ARG A 183 7.80 -17.55 9.44
CA ARG A 183 7.40 -18.60 8.49
C ARG A 183 6.38 -18.09 7.48
N VAL A 184 5.33 -17.41 7.94
CA VAL A 184 4.24 -16.91 7.08
C VAL A 184 4.75 -15.83 6.11
N TYR A 185 5.49 -14.84 6.61
CA TYR A 185 5.99 -13.74 5.78
C TYR A 185 7.10 -14.20 4.83
N HIS A 186 8.01 -15.07 5.29
CA HIS A 186 9.04 -15.65 4.44
C HIS A 186 8.44 -16.44 3.28
N GLN A 187 7.47 -17.31 3.56
CA GLN A 187 6.78 -18.07 2.51
C GLN A 187 6.03 -17.14 1.55
N PHE A 188 5.32 -16.14 2.07
CA PHE A 188 4.61 -15.18 1.22
C PHE A 188 5.56 -14.48 0.26
N ILE A 189 6.70 -13.96 0.74
CA ILE A 189 7.69 -13.27 -0.10
C ILE A 189 8.26 -14.22 -1.16
N LEU A 190 8.62 -15.46 -0.79
CA LEU A 190 9.09 -16.46 -1.75
C LEU A 190 8.06 -16.77 -2.83
N ASP A 191 6.79 -16.94 -2.45
CA ASP A 191 5.69 -17.19 -3.39
C ASP A 191 5.52 -16.03 -4.38
N LYS A 192 5.65 -14.78 -3.94
CA LYS A 192 5.61 -13.60 -4.82
C LYS A 192 6.79 -13.58 -5.78
N MET A 193 8.00 -13.84 -5.28
CA MET A 193 9.19 -13.91 -6.13
C MET A 193 9.07 -15.04 -7.16
N GLU A 194 8.53 -16.20 -6.79
CA GLU A 194 8.30 -17.31 -7.73
C GLU A 194 7.23 -16.97 -8.78
N LYS A 195 6.11 -16.35 -8.37
CA LYS A 195 5.07 -15.86 -9.30
C LYS A 195 5.65 -14.85 -10.30
N ALA A 196 6.48 -13.92 -9.84
CA ALA A 196 7.18 -12.97 -10.69
C ALA A 196 8.16 -13.68 -11.65
N ASN A 197 9.00 -14.59 -11.15
CA ASN A 197 9.92 -15.39 -11.99
C ASN A 197 9.17 -16.09 -13.15
N LYS A 198 8.02 -16.70 -12.85
CA LYS A 198 7.17 -17.35 -13.87
C LYS A 198 6.58 -16.34 -14.86
N ARG A 199 6.03 -15.22 -14.39
CA ARG A 199 5.41 -14.19 -15.26
C ARG A 199 6.42 -13.53 -16.20
N PHE A 200 7.65 -13.31 -15.72
CA PHE A 200 8.69 -12.58 -16.45
C PHE A 200 9.74 -13.49 -17.10
N ALA A 201 9.52 -14.81 -17.17
CA ALA A 201 10.50 -15.78 -17.67
C ALA A 201 11.06 -15.45 -19.08
N GLN A 202 10.25 -14.84 -19.94
CA GLN A 202 10.61 -14.42 -21.30
C GLN A 202 10.55 -12.90 -21.48
N ALA A 203 10.51 -12.14 -20.39
CA ALA A 203 10.37 -10.69 -20.46
C ALA A 203 11.64 -10.03 -21.05
N LEU A 204 11.41 -9.04 -21.90
CA LEU A 204 12.44 -8.19 -22.50
C LEU A 204 12.15 -6.71 -22.19
N GLY A 205 13.11 -5.84 -22.48
CA GLY A 205 12.94 -4.39 -22.34
C GLY A 205 12.46 -3.93 -20.96
N ALA A 206 11.42 -3.11 -20.93
CA ALA A 206 10.85 -2.52 -19.71
C ALA A 206 10.34 -3.59 -18.72
N ARG A 207 9.71 -4.65 -19.21
CA ARG A 207 9.23 -5.76 -18.36
C ARG A 207 10.38 -6.48 -17.66
N ARG A 208 11.51 -6.67 -18.35
CA ARG A 208 12.73 -7.23 -17.74
C ARG A 208 13.32 -6.30 -16.69
N HIS A 209 13.23 -4.98 -16.89
CA HIS A 209 13.64 -4.01 -15.89
C HIS A 209 12.75 -4.09 -14.65
N LEU A 210 11.43 -4.08 -14.82
CA LEU A 210 10.48 -4.24 -13.72
C LEU A 210 10.73 -5.54 -12.93
N PHE A 211 10.96 -6.65 -13.62
CA PHE A 211 11.32 -7.91 -12.98
C PHE A 211 12.57 -7.80 -12.08
N LYS A 212 13.65 -7.15 -12.54
CA LYS A 212 14.85 -6.93 -11.71
C LYS A 212 14.54 -6.11 -10.46
N VAL A 213 13.66 -5.12 -10.58
CA VAL A 213 13.21 -4.31 -9.43
C VAL A 213 12.41 -5.17 -8.45
N ILE A 214 11.49 -6.02 -8.96
CA ILE A 214 10.72 -6.98 -8.16
C ILE A 214 11.64 -7.97 -7.42
N SER A 215 12.63 -8.53 -8.10
CA SER A 215 13.59 -9.46 -7.46
C SER A 215 14.35 -8.77 -6.34
N ARG A 216 14.85 -7.55 -6.59
CA ARG A 216 15.58 -6.79 -5.59
C ARG A 216 14.73 -6.44 -4.38
N ILE A 217 13.50 -5.94 -4.57
CA ILE A 217 12.64 -5.62 -3.42
C ILE A 217 12.28 -6.88 -2.63
N GLY A 218 12.10 -8.03 -3.30
CA GLY A 218 11.90 -9.30 -2.61
C GLY A 218 13.09 -9.68 -1.71
N GLU A 219 14.31 -9.58 -2.22
CA GLU A 219 15.54 -9.83 -1.46
C GLU A 219 15.71 -8.83 -0.28
N ASP A 220 15.53 -7.54 -0.55
CA ASP A 220 15.62 -6.47 0.45
C ASP A 220 14.57 -6.68 1.57
N THR A 221 13.34 -7.07 1.21
CA THR A 221 12.25 -7.36 2.16
C THR A 221 12.54 -8.61 3.00
N GLN A 222 13.13 -9.66 2.43
CA GLN A 222 13.55 -10.84 3.21
C GLN A 222 14.64 -10.50 4.23
N LYS A 223 15.58 -9.61 3.86
CA LYS A 223 16.61 -9.14 4.77
C LYS A 223 15.99 -8.33 5.91
N LEU A 224 15.14 -7.37 5.56
CA LEU A 224 14.46 -6.50 6.51
C LEU A 224 13.57 -7.31 7.49
N LEU A 225 12.87 -8.33 7.00
CA LEU A 225 12.08 -9.25 7.85
C LEU A 225 12.92 -9.83 9.00
N LYS A 226 14.12 -10.34 8.69
CA LYS A 226 15.01 -10.93 9.70
C LYS A 226 15.53 -9.90 10.69
N GLU A 227 15.88 -8.72 10.19
CA GLU A 227 16.34 -7.59 11.01
C GLU A 227 15.24 -7.18 12.01
N ARG A 228 14.03 -6.94 11.52
CA ARG A 228 12.89 -6.54 12.36
C ARG A 228 12.49 -7.57 13.40
N LEU A 229 12.49 -8.86 13.03
CA LEU A 229 12.22 -9.93 14.01
C LEU A 229 13.28 -10.00 15.11
N SER A 230 14.53 -9.63 14.83
CA SER A 230 15.60 -9.59 15.83
C SER A 230 15.58 -8.36 16.73
N GLU A 231 15.05 -7.24 16.23
CA GLU A 231 14.96 -5.97 16.95
C GLU A 231 13.73 -5.88 17.86
N LEU A 232 12.66 -6.61 17.54
CA LEU A 232 11.38 -6.45 18.18
C LEU A 232 11.33 -7.14 19.56
N ASN A 233 11.07 -6.34 20.59
CA ASN A 233 10.83 -6.81 21.95
C ASN A 233 9.31 -7.02 22.17
N LEU A 234 8.90 -8.26 22.46
CA LEU A 234 7.50 -8.61 22.70
C LEU A 234 6.87 -7.84 23.87
N GLU A 235 7.62 -7.55 24.93
CA GLU A 235 7.12 -6.74 26.05
C GLU A 235 6.80 -5.30 25.60
N LYS A 236 7.64 -4.76 24.70
CA LYS A 236 7.42 -3.44 24.10
C LYS A 236 6.20 -3.46 23.17
N LEU A 237 5.97 -4.55 22.45
CA LEU A 237 4.78 -4.73 21.61
C LEU A 237 3.50 -4.81 22.45
N GLN A 238 3.50 -5.58 23.53
CA GLN A 238 2.34 -5.72 24.43
C GLN A 238 1.96 -4.40 25.12
N SER A 239 2.92 -3.51 25.32
CA SER A 239 2.72 -2.18 25.90
C SER A 239 2.54 -1.07 24.85
N SER A 240 2.50 -1.42 23.56
CA SER A 240 2.32 -0.46 22.48
C SER A 240 0.92 0.12 22.47
N LYS A 241 0.79 1.34 21.95
CA LYS A 241 -0.51 2.04 21.91
C LYS A 241 -1.52 1.29 21.05
N VAL A 242 -1.06 0.72 19.93
CA VAL A 242 -1.92 -0.04 19.00
C VAL A 242 -2.52 -1.28 19.69
N ILE A 243 -1.72 -2.04 20.43
CA ILE A 243 -2.19 -3.23 21.15
C ILE A 243 -3.08 -2.86 22.34
N LEU A 244 -2.69 -1.85 23.12
CA LEU A 244 -3.50 -1.39 24.25
C LEU A 244 -4.85 -0.81 23.82
N ALA A 245 -4.91 -0.18 22.65
CA ALA A 245 -6.16 0.33 22.08
C ALA A 245 -7.02 -0.82 21.53
N TYR A 246 -6.40 -1.83 20.91
CA TYR A 246 -7.08 -3.03 20.42
C TYR A 246 -7.65 -3.90 21.55
N GLU A 247 -6.94 -4.04 22.68
CA GLU A 247 -7.40 -4.73 23.89
C GLU A 247 -7.57 -3.76 25.08
N PRO A 248 -8.67 -2.98 25.13
CA PRO A 248 -8.96 -2.17 26.31
C PRO A 248 -9.30 -3.10 27.49
N ARG A 249 -8.32 -3.30 28.38
CA ARG A 249 -8.47 -4.05 29.64
C ARG A 249 -9.36 -3.34 30.64
#